data_AF-A0A7K3R9T2-F1
#
_entry.id   AF-A0A7K3R9T2-F1
#
_cell.length_a   1.000
_cell.length_b   1.000
_cell.length_c   1.000
_cell.angle_alpha   90.00
_cell.angle_beta   90.00
_cell.angle_gamma   90.00
#
_symmetry.space_group_name_H-M   'P 1'
#
loop_
_entity.id
_entity.type
_entity.pdbx_description
1 polymer ?
#
loop_
_entity_poly.entity_id
_entity_poly.type
_entity_poly.pdbx_seq_one_letter_code
_entity_poly.pdbx_strand_id
1 'polypeptide(L)'
;MTLAPQQLHGHGPLTTGAEEIVEEIWERLGRVEQRVREAVAARRSVDPDPDDPYRGQYLTPEGAARILETRDAFTPVPAYEDGAVPDAPTGSRLGRLAERFGLAPLDVELLLVAMAPDIDTRFERLYGYLNDDLTRRRPTIGLALELCGLPAAGSGRFRFAPSAPLVAGGLLEIADAERPLLSRALRVPDRVTAHLLGDDRTDGRLAGLVREAEHPREPEERPEVPRIAAALGTGSGLVHLLDRGGDPRGLAVDALAAAGRRPLVVDVGALATAPEPAPLVRALATEA
;
A
#
# COMPACT_ATOMS: atom_id res chain seq x y z
N MET A 1 -21.87 51.07 32.38
CA MET A 1 -21.02 49.86 32.51
C MET A 1 -21.79 48.73 31.84
N THR A 2 -21.60 48.57 30.53
CA THR A 2 -22.38 47.61 29.72
C THR A 2 -21.37 46.70 29.03
N LEU A 3 -21.43 45.42 29.40
CA LEU A 3 -20.52 44.35 28.98
C LEU A 3 -20.71 44.04 27.49
N ALA A 4 -19.60 43.97 26.76
CA ALA A 4 -19.55 43.50 25.39
C ALA A 4 -19.63 41.96 25.33
N PRO A 5 -20.27 41.37 24.31
CA PRO A 5 -20.31 39.92 24.13
C PRO A 5 -18.97 39.38 23.60
N GLN A 6 -18.51 38.29 24.22
CA GLN A 6 -17.32 37.54 23.85
C GLN A 6 -17.49 36.88 22.47
N GLN A 7 -16.56 37.14 21.56
CA GLN A 7 -16.45 36.40 20.30
C GLN A 7 -15.81 35.03 20.55
N LEU A 8 -16.61 33.98 20.39
CA LEU A 8 -16.15 32.61 20.21
C LEU A 8 -15.31 32.55 18.94
N HIS A 9 -13.99 32.35 19.08
CA HIS A 9 -13.10 32.08 17.97
C HIS A 9 -13.42 30.68 17.41
N GLY A 10 -14.11 30.67 16.27
CA GLY A 10 -14.30 29.48 15.45
C GLY A 10 -12.96 28.94 14.97
N HIS A 11 -12.78 27.63 15.12
CA HIS A 11 -11.67 26.89 14.53
C HIS A 11 -11.76 26.99 13.00
N GLY A 12 -10.69 27.48 12.37
CA GLY A 12 -10.56 27.52 10.91
C GLY A 12 -10.54 26.12 10.29
N PRO A 13 -10.88 25.97 9.00
CA PRO A 13 -11.11 24.68 8.37
C PRO A 13 -9.80 23.92 8.13
N LEU A 14 -9.70 22.72 8.71
CA LEU A 14 -8.66 21.71 8.42
C LEU A 14 -9.03 20.82 7.20
N THR A 15 -10.09 21.16 6.46
CA THR A 15 -10.74 20.24 5.50
C THR A 15 -10.13 20.21 4.11
N THR A 16 -9.44 21.27 3.66
CA THR A 16 -8.99 21.40 2.27
C THR A 16 -7.96 20.33 1.87
N GLY A 17 -7.04 19.97 2.77
CA GLY A 17 -5.99 18.99 2.44
C GLY A 17 -6.48 17.54 2.36
N ALA A 18 -7.48 17.15 3.15
CA ALA A 18 -8.03 15.79 3.12
C ALA A 18 -8.86 15.54 1.85
N GLU A 19 -9.58 16.57 1.39
CA GLU A 19 -10.37 16.53 0.16
C GLU A 19 -9.46 16.40 -1.08
N GLU A 20 -8.37 17.17 -1.16
CA GLU A 20 -7.38 17.09 -2.24
C GLU A 20 -6.67 15.72 -2.33
N ILE A 21 -6.37 15.10 -1.17
CA ILE A 21 -5.74 13.78 -1.08
C ILE A 21 -6.65 12.68 -1.64
N VAL A 22 -7.92 12.75 -1.26
CA VAL A 22 -8.93 11.78 -1.66
C VAL A 22 -9.20 11.91 -3.17
N GLU A 23 -9.19 13.13 -3.71
CA GLU A 23 -9.32 13.41 -5.15
C GLU A 23 -8.21 12.77 -6.01
N GLU A 24 -6.94 12.81 -5.58
CA GLU A 24 -5.85 12.15 -6.30
C GLU A 24 -6.06 10.63 -6.39
N ILE A 25 -6.41 9.99 -5.28
CA ILE A 25 -6.66 8.54 -5.25
C ILE A 25 -7.81 8.19 -6.18
N TRP A 26 -8.87 9.00 -6.22
CA TRP A 26 -9.99 8.80 -7.14
C TRP A 26 -9.58 8.92 -8.59
N GLU A 27 -8.75 9.91 -8.94
CA GLU A 27 -8.24 10.06 -10.31
C GLU A 27 -7.43 8.82 -10.72
N ARG A 28 -6.56 8.35 -9.83
CA ARG A 28 -5.73 7.15 -10.05
C ARG A 28 -6.56 5.88 -10.16
N LEU A 29 -7.56 5.71 -9.30
CA LEU A 29 -8.50 4.58 -9.40
C LEU A 29 -9.38 4.67 -10.66
N GLY A 30 -9.70 5.87 -11.14
CA GLY A 30 -10.36 6.07 -12.43
C GLY A 30 -9.53 5.52 -13.60
N ARG A 31 -8.20 5.65 -13.55
CA ARG A 31 -7.28 5.03 -14.52
C ARG A 31 -7.23 3.51 -14.37
N VAL A 32 -7.33 2.96 -13.16
CA VAL A 32 -7.50 1.51 -12.94
C VAL A 32 -8.81 1.04 -13.56
N GLU A 33 -9.93 1.76 -13.33
CA GLU A 33 -11.23 1.44 -13.92
C GLU A 33 -11.16 1.41 -15.46
N GLN A 34 -10.51 2.40 -16.07
CA GLN A 34 -10.36 2.47 -17.52
C GLN A 34 -9.62 1.24 -18.08
N ARG A 35 -8.51 0.84 -17.46
CA ARG A 35 -7.74 -0.37 -17.86
C ARG A 35 -8.55 -1.64 -17.69
N VAL A 36 -9.33 -1.74 -16.62
CA VAL A 36 -10.26 -2.85 -16.41
C VAL A 36 -11.34 -2.89 -17.50
N ARG A 37 -11.90 -1.73 -17.87
CA ARG A 37 -12.91 -1.64 -18.93
C ARG A 37 -12.35 -2.09 -20.28
N GLU A 38 -11.12 -1.69 -20.61
CA GLU A 38 -10.41 -2.11 -21.81
C GLU A 38 -10.14 -3.63 -21.79
N ALA A 39 -9.65 -4.17 -20.68
CA ALA A 39 -9.40 -5.61 -20.53
C ALA A 39 -10.71 -6.44 -20.65
N VAL A 40 -11.81 -5.95 -20.09
CA VAL A 40 -13.13 -6.59 -20.23
C VAL A 40 -13.61 -6.51 -21.67
N ALA A 41 -13.51 -5.34 -22.33
CA ALA A 41 -13.92 -5.17 -23.72
C ALA A 41 -13.10 -6.06 -24.67
N ALA A 42 -11.78 -6.17 -24.42
CA ALA A 42 -10.88 -7.05 -25.17
C ALA A 42 -11.27 -8.52 -25.01
N ARG A 43 -11.58 -8.99 -23.79
CA ARG A 43 -12.08 -10.36 -23.59
C ARG A 43 -13.44 -10.57 -24.26
N ARG A 44 -14.40 -9.65 -24.11
CA ARG A 44 -15.75 -9.79 -24.68
C ARG A 44 -15.77 -9.81 -26.21
N SER A 45 -14.82 -9.18 -26.89
CA SER A 45 -14.79 -9.15 -28.36
C SER A 45 -14.43 -10.50 -28.99
N VAL A 46 -13.75 -11.37 -28.24
CA VAL A 46 -13.31 -12.70 -28.66
C VAL A 46 -14.05 -13.83 -27.94
N ASP A 47 -14.91 -13.51 -26.97
CA ASP A 47 -15.65 -14.51 -26.20
C ASP A 47 -17.01 -14.83 -26.84
N PRO A 48 -17.24 -16.07 -27.29
CA PRO A 48 -18.53 -16.46 -27.86
C PRO A 48 -19.65 -16.56 -26.83
N ASP A 49 -19.33 -16.68 -25.53
CA ASP A 49 -20.33 -16.78 -24.45
C ASP A 49 -19.97 -15.88 -23.24
N PRO A 50 -20.03 -14.55 -23.41
CA PRO A 50 -19.62 -13.59 -22.38
C PRO A 50 -20.51 -13.63 -21.13
N ASP A 51 -21.74 -14.14 -21.25
CA ASP A 51 -22.75 -14.14 -20.19
C ASP A 51 -22.98 -15.54 -19.59
N ASP A 52 -22.07 -16.50 -19.83
CA ASP A 52 -22.13 -17.87 -19.28
C ASP A 52 -22.20 -17.87 -17.74
N PRO A 53 -23.30 -18.36 -17.12
CA PRO A 53 -23.44 -18.43 -15.67
C PRO A 53 -22.50 -19.43 -14.99
N TYR A 54 -21.88 -20.35 -15.73
CA TYR A 54 -20.95 -21.37 -15.25
C TYR A 54 -19.49 -21.09 -15.61
N ARG A 55 -19.17 -19.86 -16.01
CA ARG A 55 -17.81 -19.43 -16.35
C ARG A 55 -16.77 -19.88 -15.30
N GLY A 56 -15.68 -20.48 -15.76
CA GLY A 56 -14.60 -21.00 -14.92
C GLY A 56 -14.88 -22.35 -14.24
N GLN A 57 -16.10 -22.91 -14.33
CA GLN A 57 -16.42 -24.21 -13.70
C GLN A 57 -16.10 -25.41 -14.58
N TYR A 58 -16.13 -25.24 -15.90
CA TYR A 58 -15.86 -26.30 -16.87
C TYR A 58 -15.02 -25.75 -18.03
N LEU A 59 -14.11 -26.57 -18.56
CA LEU A 59 -13.33 -26.24 -19.75
C LEU A 59 -13.94 -26.91 -20.97
N THR A 60 -14.59 -26.14 -21.84
CA THR A 60 -15.11 -26.64 -23.11
C THR A 60 -13.97 -26.85 -24.12
N PRO A 61 -14.15 -27.70 -25.15
CA PRO A 61 -13.17 -27.83 -26.24
C PRO A 61 -12.83 -26.49 -26.91
N GLU A 62 -13.82 -25.62 -27.11
CA GLU A 62 -13.65 -24.27 -27.65
C GLU A 62 -12.88 -23.36 -26.66
N GLY A 63 -13.15 -23.50 -25.36
CA GLY A 63 -12.35 -22.84 -24.32
C GLY A 63 -10.89 -23.29 -24.33
N ALA A 64 -10.64 -24.58 -24.44
CA ALA A 64 -9.29 -25.13 -24.52
C ALA A 64 -8.55 -24.67 -25.78
N ALA A 65 -9.22 -24.65 -26.94
CA ALA A 65 -8.65 -24.15 -28.19
C ALA A 65 -8.24 -22.68 -28.06
N ARG A 66 -9.06 -21.83 -27.44
CA ARG A 66 -8.72 -20.43 -27.17
C ARG A 66 -7.47 -20.30 -26.31
N ILE A 67 -7.38 -21.04 -25.20
CA ILE A 67 -6.17 -21.01 -24.35
C ILE A 67 -4.91 -21.38 -25.13
N LEU A 68 -5.01 -22.29 -26.11
CA LEU A 68 -3.88 -22.69 -26.96
C LEU A 68 -3.51 -21.63 -28.02
N GLU A 69 -4.48 -20.86 -28.51
CA GLU A 69 -4.27 -19.76 -29.45
C GLU A 69 -3.64 -18.53 -28.77
N THR A 70 -3.92 -18.37 -27.48
CA THR A 70 -3.45 -17.26 -26.65
C THR A 70 -1.95 -17.35 -26.33
N ARG A 71 -1.23 -16.23 -26.50
CA ARG A 71 0.22 -16.09 -26.20
C ARG A 71 0.52 -15.09 -25.07
N ASP A 72 -0.37 -15.01 -24.09
CA ASP A 72 -0.36 -14.01 -22.99
C ASP A 72 0.91 -13.98 -22.15
N ALA A 73 1.63 -15.10 -22.06
CA ALA A 73 2.85 -15.13 -21.28
C ALA A 73 3.89 -14.13 -21.81
N PHE A 74 3.91 -13.85 -23.12
CA PHE A 74 5.00 -13.12 -23.78
C PHE A 74 4.59 -11.76 -24.35
N THR A 75 3.30 -11.42 -24.36
CA THR A 75 2.79 -10.21 -25.00
C THR A 75 1.92 -9.41 -24.02
N PRO A 76 2.10 -8.08 -23.91
CA PRO A 76 1.15 -7.22 -23.20
C PRO A 76 -0.24 -7.29 -23.82
N VAL A 77 -1.27 -7.43 -22.98
CA VAL A 77 -2.67 -7.35 -23.40
C VAL A 77 -3.36 -6.38 -22.43
N PRO A 78 -3.74 -5.15 -22.81
CA PRO A 78 -3.46 -4.39 -24.04
C PRO A 78 -2.04 -3.79 -24.05
N ALA A 79 -1.62 -3.24 -25.21
CA ALA A 79 -0.44 -2.36 -25.25
C ALA A 79 -0.72 -1.15 -24.36
N TYR A 80 -0.08 -1.10 -23.19
CA TYR A 80 0.02 0.15 -22.43
C TYR A 80 0.70 1.12 -23.39
N GLU A 81 -0.03 2.11 -23.92
CA GLU A 81 0.64 3.24 -24.53
C GLU A 81 1.58 3.80 -23.47
N ASP A 82 2.78 4.21 -23.86
CA ASP A 82 3.75 4.94 -23.04
C ASP A 82 3.18 6.31 -22.57
N GLY A 83 1.92 6.36 -22.13
CA GLY A 83 1.38 7.41 -21.31
C GLY A 83 2.16 7.37 -20.02
N ALA A 84 3.17 8.25 -19.95
CA ALA A 84 3.97 8.50 -18.78
C ALA A 84 3.07 8.34 -17.55
N VAL A 85 3.36 7.32 -16.72
CA VAL A 85 2.73 7.19 -15.41
C VAL A 85 2.94 8.56 -14.78
N PRO A 86 1.89 9.35 -14.56
CA PRO A 86 2.10 10.69 -14.04
C PRO A 86 2.82 10.50 -12.71
N ASP A 87 3.82 11.31 -12.43
CA ASP A 87 4.36 11.33 -11.08
C ASP A 87 3.23 11.72 -10.13
N ALA A 88 3.20 11.12 -8.94
CA ALA A 88 2.31 11.62 -7.89
C ALA A 88 2.66 13.10 -7.64
N PRO A 89 1.66 13.99 -7.42
CA PRO A 89 1.94 15.37 -7.08
C PRO A 89 2.92 15.42 -5.91
N THR A 90 3.96 16.24 -6.02
CA THR A 90 4.97 16.36 -4.98
C THR A 90 4.30 16.73 -3.66
N GLY A 91 4.48 15.88 -2.64
CA GLY A 91 3.89 16.08 -1.32
C GLY A 91 2.48 15.50 -1.13
N SER A 92 1.96 14.67 -2.04
CA SER A 92 0.74 13.91 -1.77
C SER A 92 0.98 12.74 -0.80
N ARG A 93 -0.08 12.14 -0.24
CA ARG A 93 0.08 10.96 0.65
C ARG A 93 0.68 9.77 -0.10
N LEU A 94 0.18 9.54 -1.31
CA LEU A 94 0.68 8.47 -2.18
C LEU A 94 2.12 8.75 -2.60
N GLY A 95 2.45 10.00 -2.94
CA GLY A 95 3.82 10.43 -3.25
C GLY A 95 4.78 10.21 -2.07
N ARG A 96 4.41 10.63 -0.86
CA ARG A 96 5.22 10.40 0.36
C ARG A 96 5.39 8.92 0.68
N LEU A 97 4.34 8.11 0.46
CA LEU A 97 4.42 6.66 0.62
C LEU A 97 5.43 6.08 -0.39
N ALA A 98 5.32 6.48 -1.66
CA ALA A 98 6.21 6.03 -2.71
C ALA A 98 7.68 6.40 -2.42
N GLU A 99 7.94 7.64 -2.03
CA GLU A 99 9.27 8.10 -1.65
C GLU A 99 9.84 7.32 -0.44
N ARG A 100 9.04 7.15 0.61
CA ARG A 100 9.48 6.48 1.85
C ARG A 100 9.84 5.02 1.63
N PHE A 101 9.06 4.32 0.82
CA PHE A 101 9.28 2.89 0.55
C PHE A 101 10.14 2.63 -0.69
N GLY A 102 10.58 3.67 -1.40
CA GLY A 102 11.37 3.53 -2.63
C GLY A 102 10.58 2.86 -3.76
N LEU A 103 9.29 3.16 -3.88
CA LEU A 103 8.41 2.59 -4.89
C LEU A 103 8.71 3.22 -6.26
N ALA A 104 8.89 2.37 -7.27
CA ALA A 104 8.88 2.82 -8.65
C ALA A 104 7.44 3.19 -9.07
N PRO A 105 7.24 3.96 -10.15
CA PRO A 105 5.91 4.30 -10.65
C PRO A 105 5.03 3.07 -10.90
N LEU A 106 5.61 1.97 -11.40
CA LEU A 106 4.92 0.69 -11.55
C LEU A 106 4.43 0.10 -10.22
N ASP A 107 5.23 0.21 -9.16
CA ASP A 107 4.85 -0.35 -7.85
C ASP A 107 3.59 0.34 -7.31
N VAL A 108 3.47 1.64 -7.54
CA VAL A 108 2.27 2.43 -7.20
C VAL A 108 1.05 1.94 -8.00
N GLU A 109 1.19 1.71 -9.30
CA GLU A 109 0.10 1.19 -10.12
C GLU A 109 -0.35 -0.21 -9.69
N LEU A 110 0.59 -1.09 -9.32
CA LEU A 110 0.30 -2.43 -8.78
C LEU A 110 -0.43 -2.35 -7.43
N LEU A 111 -0.03 -1.42 -6.57
CA LEU A 111 -0.70 -1.17 -5.28
C LEU A 111 -2.16 -0.71 -5.50
N LEU A 112 -2.38 0.21 -6.43
CA LEU A 112 -3.73 0.73 -6.75
C LEU A 112 -4.64 -0.35 -7.33
N VAL A 113 -4.13 -1.22 -8.21
CA VAL A 113 -4.87 -2.40 -8.71
C VAL A 113 -5.28 -3.33 -7.55
N ALA A 114 -4.37 -3.60 -6.62
CA ALA A 114 -4.66 -4.43 -5.46
C ALA A 114 -5.67 -3.79 -4.48
N MET A 115 -5.62 -2.47 -4.34
CA MET A 115 -6.50 -1.69 -3.44
C MET A 115 -7.92 -1.51 -4.00
N ALA A 116 -8.10 -1.51 -5.31
CA ALA A 116 -9.38 -1.15 -5.95
C ALA A 116 -10.63 -1.88 -5.39
N PRO A 117 -10.60 -3.20 -5.08
CA PRO A 117 -11.75 -3.89 -4.49
C PRO A 117 -12.11 -3.45 -3.07
N ASP A 118 -11.14 -2.92 -2.31
CA ASP A 118 -11.39 -2.40 -0.96
C ASP A 118 -12.11 -1.05 -0.98
N ILE A 119 -12.06 -0.37 -2.12
CA ILE A 119 -12.64 0.95 -2.32
C ILE A 119 -13.99 0.85 -3.03
N ASP A 120 -14.09 0.00 -4.05
CA ASP A 120 -15.31 -0.20 -4.82
C ASP A 120 -15.53 -1.69 -5.13
N THR A 121 -16.59 -2.23 -4.52
CA THR A 121 -16.99 -3.64 -4.66
C THR A 121 -17.30 -4.08 -6.10
N ARG A 122 -17.51 -3.15 -7.05
CA ARG A 122 -17.65 -3.48 -8.48
C ARG A 122 -16.39 -4.19 -9.00
N PHE A 123 -15.20 -3.82 -8.52
CA PHE A 123 -13.95 -4.46 -8.92
C PHE A 123 -13.88 -5.93 -8.53
N GLU A 124 -14.54 -6.37 -7.44
CA GLU A 124 -14.57 -7.79 -7.07
C GLU A 124 -15.10 -8.66 -8.20
N ARG A 125 -16.22 -8.26 -8.81
CA ARG A 125 -16.88 -9.02 -9.89
C ARG A 125 -16.10 -8.91 -11.19
N LEU A 126 -15.58 -7.72 -11.50
CA LEU A 126 -14.77 -7.49 -12.69
C LEU A 126 -13.48 -8.31 -12.65
N TYR A 127 -12.80 -8.37 -11.50
CA TYR A 127 -11.61 -9.20 -11.32
C TYR A 127 -11.96 -10.69 -11.37
N GLY A 128 -13.08 -11.11 -10.80
CA GLY A 128 -13.55 -12.48 -10.97
C GLY A 128 -13.75 -12.85 -12.44
N TYR A 129 -14.38 -11.97 -13.21
CA TYR A 129 -14.55 -12.14 -14.66
C TYR A 129 -13.21 -12.21 -15.41
N LEU A 130 -12.29 -11.27 -15.12
CA LEU A 130 -10.98 -11.21 -15.79
C LEU A 130 -10.07 -12.39 -15.43
N ASN A 131 -10.19 -12.91 -14.20
CA ASN A 131 -9.52 -14.13 -13.76
C ASN A 131 -10.16 -15.42 -14.31
N ASP A 132 -11.28 -15.32 -15.04
CA ASP A 132 -12.12 -16.46 -15.46
C ASP A 132 -12.57 -17.34 -14.28
N ASP A 133 -12.79 -16.74 -13.11
CA ASP A 133 -13.16 -17.41 -11.86
C ASP A 133 -13.88 -16.41 -10.94
N LEU A 134 -15.22 -16.46 -10.92
CA LEU A 134 -16.05 -15.54 -10.13
C LEU A 134 -15.88 -15.71 -8.61
N THR A 135 -15.22 -16.78 -8.15
CA THR A 135 -14.88 -16.94 -6.73
C THR A 135 -13.67 -16.08 -6.33
N ARG A 136 -12.87 -15.64 -7.31
CA ARG A 136 -11.68 -14.80 -7.11
C ARG A 136 -12.01 -13.32 -7.22
N ARG A 137 -12.29 -12.73 -6.06
CA ARG A 137 -12.66 -11.30 -5.92
C ARG A 137 -11.48 -10.34 -5.77
N ARG A 138 -10.26 -10.88 -5.84
CA ARG A 138 -8.99 -10.14 -5.71
C ARG A 138 -8.20 -10.26 -7.00
N PRO A 139 -7.38 -9.25 -7.34
CA PRO A 139 -6.50 -9.39 -8.48
C PRO A 139 -5.44 -10.44 -8.18
N THR A 140 -5.13 -11.25 -9.18
CA THR A 140 -3.97 -12.14 -9.14
C THR A 140 -2.72 -11.39 -9.58
N ILE A 141 -1.52 -11.92 -9.31
CA ILE A 141 -0.27 -11.36 -9.86
C ILE A 141 -0.34 -11.26 -11.39
N GLY A 142 -0.88 -12.28 -12.06
CA GLY A 142 -1.06 -12.27 -13.51
C GLY A 142 -1.97 -11.14 -13.96
N LEU A 143 -3.15 -11.00 -13.33
CA LEU A 143 -4.09 -9.94 -13.66
C LEU A 143 -3.52 -8.54 -13.39
N ALA A 144 -2.77 -8.35 -12.31
CA ALA A 144 -2.17 -7.06 -12.01
C ALA A 144 -1.10 -6.66 -13.03
N LEU A 145 -0.27 -7.62 -13.48
CA LEU A 145 0.68 -7.39 -14.56
C LEU A 145 -0.04 -7.06 -15.88
N GLU A 146 -1.09 -7.80 -16.22
CA GLU A 146 -1.91 -7.58 -17.40
C GLU A 146 -2.54 -6.17 -17.40
N LEU A 147 -3.18 -5.78 -16.30
CA LEU A 147 -3.78 -4.44 -16.15
C LEU A 147 -2.73 -3.31 -16.11
N CYS A 148 -1.45 -3.63 -15.92
CA CYS A 148 -0.35 -2.70 -16.06
C CYS A 148 0.36 -2.83 -17.43
N GLY A 149 -0.20 -3.62 -18.36
CA GLY A 149 0.33 -3.88 -19.70
C GLY A 149 1.72 -4.51 -19.69
N LEU A 150 2.00 -5.35 -18.70
CA LEU A 150 3.25 -6.08 -18.59
C LEU A 150 3.04 -7.54 -19.00
N PRO A 151 3.97 -8.13 -19.76
CA PRO A 151 3.89 -9.55 -20.09
C PRO A 151 4.12 -10.37 -18.82
N ALA A 152 3.37 -11.46 -18.66
CA ALA A 152 3.47 -12.28 -17.46
C ALA A 152 4.88 -12.89 -17.29
N ALA A 153 5.58 -13.21 -18.39
CA ALA A 153 6.97 -13.67 -18.45
C ALA A 153 8.02 -12.58 -18.19
N GLY A 154 7.62 -11.31 -18.16
CA GLY A 154 8.53 -10.17 -18.02
C GLY A 154 9.09 -9.99 -16.62
N SER A 155 9.97 -9.00 -16.49
CA SER A 155 10.64 -8.63 -15.24
C SER A 155 9.68 -8.08 -14.17
N GLY A 156 8.48 -7.64 -14.54
CA GLY A 156 7.46 -7.15 -13.60
C GLY A 156 7.16 -8.12 -12.46
N ARG A 157 7.27 -9.44 -12.70
CA ARG A 157 7.09 -10.47 -11.66
C ARG A 157 8.03 -10.31 -10.45
N PHE A 158 9.20 -9.70 -10.63
CA PHE A 158 10.18 -9.52 -9.55
C PHE A 158 9.75 -8.43 -8.56
N ARG A 159 8.76 -7.60 -8.89
CA ARG A 159 8.14 -6.63 -7.97
C ARG A 159 7.35 -7.28 -6.83
N PHE A 160 7.05 -8.57 -6.96
CA PHE A 160 6.36 -9.38 -5.94
C PHE A 160 7.31 -10.31 -5.17
N ALA A 161 8.63 -10.17 -5.34
CA ALA A 161 9.59 -10.92 -4.54
C ALA A 161 9.51 -10.50 -3.07
N PRO A 162 9.81 -11.38 -2.09
CA PRO A 162 9.79 -11.02 -0.66
C PRO A 162 10.67 -9.82 -0.29
N SER A 163 11.73 -9.58 -1.06
CA SER A 163 12.65 -8.44 -0.88
C SER A 163 12.26 -7.21 -1.69
N ALA A 164 11.22 -7.28 -2.53
CA ALA A 164 10.79 -6.14 -3.33
C ALA A 164 10.04 -5.13 -2.45
N PRO A 165 10.13 -3.81 -2.74
CA PRO A 165 9.59 -2.76 -1.88
C PRO A 165 8.14 -2.95 -1.41
N LEU A 166 7.25 -3.36 -2.31
CA LEU A 166 5.83 -3.59 -1.99
C LEU A 166 5.63 -4.65 -0.91
N VAL A 167 6.38 -5.75 -0.98
CA VAL A 167 6.23 -6.90 -0.08
C VAL A 167 7.07 -6.70 1.18
N ALA A 168 8.32 -6.27 1.02
CA ALA A 168 9.24 -6.03 2.14
C ALA A 168 8.75 -4.91 3.05
N GLY A 169 8.13 -3.87 2.47
CA GLY A 169 7.52 -2.76 3.21
C GLY A 169 6.14 -3.07 3.82
N GLY A 170 5.60 -4.27 3.58
CA GLY A 170 4.27 -4.64 4.06
C GLY A 170 3.13 -3.83 3.43
N LEU A 171 3.34 -3.25 2.24
CA LEU A 171 2.30 -2.52 1.51
C LEU A 171 1.39 -3.46 0.73
N LEU A 172 1.89 -4.64 0.39
CA LEU A 172 1.19 -5.65 -0.39
C LEU A 172 1.40 -7.04 0.22
N GLU A 173 0.30 -7.72 0.50
CA GLU A 173 0.26 -9.12 0.93
C GLU A 173 -0.04 -10.03 -0.25
N ILE A 174 0.68 -11.15 -0.33
CA ILE A 174 0.48 -12.19 -1.34
C ILE A 174 -0.13 -13.40 -0.66
N ALA A 175 -1.37 -13.72 -1.03
CA ALA A 175 -2.10 -14.88 -0.54
C ALA A 175 -1.93 -16.09 -1.49
N ASP A 176 -2.48 -17.24 -1.07
CA ASP A 176 -2.50 -18.48 -1.85
C ASP A 176 -1.10 -18.98 -2.26
N ALA A 177 -0.16 -19.04 -1.30
CA ALA A 177 1.25 -19.35 -1.55
C ALA A 177 1.48 -20.72 -2.23
N GLU A 178 0.57 -21.66 -2.02
CA GLU A 178 0.51 -22.99 -2.65
C GLU A 178 0.22 -22.95 -4.15
N ARG A 179 -0.30 -21.83 -4.67
CA ARG A 179 -0.59 -21.66 -6.10
C ARG A 179 0.66 -21.22 -6.89
N PRO A 180 0.68 -21.48 -8.20
CA PRO A 180 1.66 -20.88 -9.11
C PRO A 180 1.68 -19.36 -9.00
N LEU A 181 2.85 -18.73 -9.18
CA LEU A 181 3.08 -17.30 -8.93
C LEU A 181 1.99 -16.40 -9.49
N LEU A 182 1.65 -16.54 -10.78
CA LEU A 182 0.69 -15.67 -11.46
C LEU A 182 -0.75 -15.83 -10.93
N SER A 183 -1.06 -16.96 -10.28
CA SER A 183 -2.39 -17.26 -9.75
C SER A 183 -2.55 -16.89 -8.27
N ARG A 184 -1.51 -16.32 -7.65
CA ARG A 184 -1.55 -15.86 -6.25
C ARG A 184 -2.31 -14.55 -6.15
N ALA A 185 -3.19 -14.43 -5.17
CA ALA A 185 -3.99 -13.23 -4.95
C ALA A 185 -3.18 -12.13 -4.26
N LEU A 186 -3.48 -10.88 -4.60
CA LEU A 186 -2.91 -9.68 -4.01
C LEU A 186 -3.91 -9.00 -3.08
N ARG A 187 -3.44 -8.54 -1.93
CA ARG A 187 -4.23 -7.76 -0.96
C ARG A 187 -3.41 -6.60 -0.41
N VAL A 188 -4.05 -5.45 -0.26
CA VAL A 188 -3.49 -4.32 0.49
C VAL A 188 -3.95 -4.43 1.94
N PRO A 189 -3.06 -4.32 2.94
CA PRO A 189 -3.48 -4.31 4.34
C PRO A 189 -4.41 -3.13 4.61
N ASP A 190 -5.47 -3.37 5.39
CA ASP A 190 -6.50 -2.37 5.71
C ASP A 190 -5.91 -1.05 6.24
N ARG A 191 -4.81 -1.14 7.00
CA ARG A 191 -4.07 0.01 7.52
C ARG A 191 -3.49 0.91 6.42
N VAL A 192 -2.94 0.32 5.35
CA VAL A 192 -2.35 1.06 4.22
C VAL A 192 -3.45 1.79 3.46
N THR A 193 -4.57 1.10 3.19
CA THR A 193 -5.76 1.70 2.58
C THR A 193 -6.29 2.86 3.43
N ALA A 194 -6.42 2.67 4.75
CA ALA A 194 -6.88 3.72 5.67
C ALA A 194 -5.93 4.94 5.66
N HIS A 195 -4.61 4.72 5.65
CA HIS A 195 -3.63 5.81 5.58
C HIS A 195 -3.76 6.63 4.29
N LEU A 196 -3.90 5.95 3.16
CA LEU A 196 -4.08 6.59 1.86
C LEU A 196 -5.39 7.42 1.85
N LEU A 197 -6.46 6.92 2.47
CA LEU A 197 -7.72 7.64 2.65
C LEU A 197 -7.71 8.72 3.75
N GLY A 198 -6.57 8.98 4.38
CA GLY A 198 -6.41 10.10 5.32
C GLY A 198 -6.43 9.76 6.81
N ASP A 199 -6.51 8.49 7.19
CA ASP A 199 -6.43 8.06 8.58
C ASP A 199 -4.97 7.91 9.05
N ASP A 200 -4.53 8.74 9.99
CA ASP A 200 -3.17 8.70 10.53
C ASP A 200 -3.03 7.89 11.84
N ARG A 201 -4.10 7.25 12.30
CA ARG A 201 -4.06 6.42 13.53
C ARG A 201 -3.18 5.20 13.33
N THR A 202 -2.39 4.85 14.34
CA THR A 202 -1.58 3.62 14.35
C THR A 202 -2.44 2.37 14.19
N ASP A 203 -1.92 1.37 13.49
CA ASP A 203 -2.54 0.07 13.29
C ASP A 203 -3.06 -0.52 14.61
N GLY A 204 -4.35 -0.85 14.63
CA GLY A 204 -5.01 -1.42 15.81
C GLY A 204 -4.42 -2.76 16.26
N ARG A 205 -3.74 -3.50 15.37
CA ARG A 205 -3.00 -4.73 15.71
C ARG A 205 -1.83 -4.46 16.67
N LEU A 206 -1.34 -3.21 16.71
CA LEU A 206 -0.25 -2.77 17.58
C LEU A 206 -0.74 -2.16 18.90
N ALA A 207 -2.05 -2.15 19.15
CA ALA A 207 -2.62 -1.61 20.37
C ALA A 207 -2.04 -2.30 21.61
N GLY A 208 -1.55 -1.51 22.56
CA GLY A 208 -0.90 -2.00 23.79
C GLY A 208 0.55 -2.45 23.62
N LEU A 209 1.01 -2.71 22.39
CA LEU A 209 2.41 -3.03 22.07
C LEU A 209 3.22 -1.79 21.71
N VAL A 210 2.56 -0.81 21.10
CA VAL A 210 3.17 0.44 20.65
C VAL A 210 2.51 1.61 21.35
N ARG A 211 3.35 2.52 21.85
CA ARG A 211 2.93 3.83 22.32
C ARG A 211 3.58 4.89 21.46
N GLU A 212 2.77 5.75 20.87
CA GLU A 212 3.26 6.98 20.28
C GLU A 212 3.85 7.85 21.39
N ALA A 213 5.09 8.32 21.20
CA ALA A 213 5.69 9.22 22.15
C ALA A 213 5.10 10.63 21.96
N GLU A 214 4.43 11.15 22.98
CA GLU A 214 4.12 12.57 23.03
C GLU A 214 5.43 13.36 23.07
N HIS A 215 5.57 14.36 22.19
CA HIS A 215 6.71 15.28 22.28
C HIS A 215 6.60 16.09 23.58
N PRO A 216 7.65 16.18 24.39
CA PRO A 216 7.71 17.18 25.45
C PRO A 216 7.52 18.58 24.82
N ARG A 217 6.61 19.38 25.37
CA ARG A 217 6.28 20.72 24.83
C ARG A 217 7.43 21.71 24.92
N GLU A 218 8.45 21.40 25.71
CA GLU A 218 9.68 22.18 25.82
C GLU A 218 10.85 21.27 25.48
N PRO A 219 11.60 21.55 24.39
CA PRO A 219 12.81 20.80 24.09
C PRO A 219 13.83 21.09 25.19
N GLU A 220 14.09 20.11 26.06
CA GLU A 220 15.33 20.13 26.85
C GLU A 220 16.48 20.12 25.84
N GLU A 221 17.33 21.16 25.87
CA GLU A 221 18.49 21.24 24.98
C GLU A 221 19.51 20.15 25.36
N ARG A 222 19.33 18.97 24.76
CA ARG A 222 20.22 17.82 24.92
C ARG A 222 21.25 17.82 23.77
N PRO A 223 22.54 18.10 24.04
CA PRO A 223 23.57 18.24 22.99
C PRO A 223 23.84 16.95 22.19
N GLU A 224 23.37 15.80 22.69
CA GLU A 224 23.47 14.51 22.02
C GLU A 224 22.43 14.34 20.89
N VAL A 225 21.30 15.04 20.96
CA VAL A 225 20.16 14.91 20.01
C VAL A 225 20.60 15.10 18.55
N PRO A 226 21.33 16.17 18.16
CA PRO A 226 21.76 16.34 16.77
C PRO A 226 22.72 15.25 16.29
N ARG A 227 23.55 14.70 17.19
CA ARG A 227 24.51 13.62 16.84
C ARG A 227 23.77 12.31 16.58
N ILE A 228 22.78 11.98 17.41
CA ILE A 228 21.95 10.79 17.24
C ILE A 228 21.07 10.94 15.99
N ALA A 229 20.45 12.10 15.80
CA ALA A 229 19.66 12.40 14.60
C ALA A 229 20.50 12.26 13.31
N ALA A 230 21.74 12.76 13.32
CA ALA A 230 22.66 12.56 12.19
C ALA A 230 23.03 11.08 12.00
N ALA A 231 23.31 10.34 13.07
CA ALA A 231 23.63 8.92 13.00
C ALA A 231 22.48 8.05 12.45
N LEU A 232 21.22 8.39 12.81
CA LEU A 232 20.02 7.76 12.26
C LEU A 232 19.92 7.93 10.73
N GLY A 233 20.51 8.98 10.17
CA GLY A 233 20.60 9.22 8.73
C GLY A 233 21.71 8.44 8.00
N THR A 234 22.52 7.65 8.70
CA THR A 234 23.68 6.94 8.12
C THR A 234 23.51 5.42 8.12
N GLY A 235 23.98 4.76 7.05
CA GLY A 235 24.13 3.30 6.99
C GLY A 235 22.82 2.52 7.24
N SER A 236 22.80 1.72 8.32
CA SER A 236 21.65 0.87 8.70
C SER A 236 20.56 1.59 9.49
N GLY A 237 20.78 2.85 9.89
CA GLY A 237 19.84 3.59 10.74
C GLY A 237 19.68 3.02 12.16
N LEU A 238 20.48 2.03 12.55
CA LEU A 238 20.44 1.41 13.88
C LEU A 238 21.38 2.16 14.83
N VAL A 239 20.81 2.76 15.88
CA VAL A 239 21.58 3.40 16.95
C VAL A 239 21.28 2.70 18.27
N HIS A 240 22.33 2.20 18.92
CA HIS A 240 22.24 1.60 20.25
C HIS A 240 22.69 2.61 21.30
N LEU A 241 21.77 3.05 22.15
CA LEU A 241 22.06 3.97 23.26
C LEU A 241 22.38 3.17 24.52
N LEU A 242 23.64 3.28 24.98
CA LEU A 242 24.07 2.70 26.25
C LEU A 242 23.82 3.69 27.38
N ASP A 243 22.89 3.36 28.26
CA ASP A 243 22.59 4.18 29.41
C ASP A 243 23.60 3.99 30.57
N ARG A 244 23.89 5.08 31.28
CA ARG A 244 24.64 5.11 32.54
C ARG A 244 23.92 5.95 33.60
N GLY A 245 22.59 5.85 33.67
CA GLY A 245 21.75 6.51 34.69
C GLY A 245 21.00 7.77 34.22
N GLY A 246 20.77 7.91 32.90
CA GLY A 246 19.96 8.96 32.29
C GLY A 246 18.61 8.46 31.77
N ASP A 247 17.97 9.26 30.91
CA ASP A 247 16.72 8.91 30.21
C ASP A 247 17.00 8.62 28.71
N PRO A 248 17.46 7.39 28.37
CA PRO A 248 17.75 7.01 26.99
C PRO A 248 16.49 6.99 26.12
N ARG A 249 15.31 6.79 26.71
CA ARG A 249 14.03 6.76 26.00
C ARG A 249 13.68 8.16 25.51
N GLY A 250 13.67 9.16 26.40
CA GLY A 250 13.42 10.55 25.99
C GLY A 250 14.44 11.03 24.98
N LEU A 251 15.72 10.70 25.17
CA LEU A 251 16.77 11.07 24.23
C LEU A 251 16.56 10.47 22.83
N ALA A 252 16.12 9.21 22.73
CA ALA A 252 15.79 8.58 21.46
C ALA A 252 14.57 9.22 20.78
N VAL A 253 13.54 9.55 21.57
CA VAL A 253 12.33 10.25 21.08
C VAL A 253 12.69 11.61 20.51
N ASP A 254 13.47 12.41 21.25
CA ASP A 254 13.90 13.75 20.82
C ASP A 254 14.79 13.69 19.57
N ALA A 255 15.66 12.68 19.47
CA ALA A 255 16.50 12.47 18.28
C ALA A 255 15.71 12.07 17.04
N LEU A 256 14.71 11.18 17.18
CA LEU A 256 13.81 10.82 16.09
C LEU A 256 12.97 12.02 15.63
N ALA A 257 12.44 12.77 16.59
CA ALA A 257 11.72 14.01 16.36
C ALA A 257 12.56 15.04 15.59
N ALA A 258 13.78 15.30 16.04
CA ALA A 258 14.72 16.20 15.38
C ALA A 258 15.11 15.73 13.96
N ALA A 259 15.05 14.43 13.69
CA ALA A 259 15.24 13.84 12.37
C ALA A 259 13.96 13.86 11.49
N GLY A 260 12.87 14.47 11.95
CA GLY A 260 11.58 14.52 11.24
C GLY A 260 10.87 13.17 11.17
N ARG A 261 11.18 12.25 12.09
CA ARG A 261 10.57 10.91 12.18
C ARG A 261 9.53 10.88 13.30
N ARG A 262 8.45 10.14 13.09
CA ARG A 262 7.42 9.89 14.10
C ARG A 262 7.92 8.81 15.09
N PRO A 263 8.16 9.14 16.37
CA PRO A 263 8.76 8.18 17.30
C PRO A 263 7.73 7.16 17.81
N LEU A 264 7.98 5.87 17.55
CA LEU A 264 7.19 4.76 18.05
C LEU A 264 7.95 4.01 19.16
N VAL A 265 7.37 3.95 20.35
CA VAL A 265 7.94 3.21 21.49
C VAL A 265 7.31 1.83 21.52
N VAL A 266 8.13 0.80 21.29
CA VAL A 266 7.70 -0.60 21.21
C VAL A 266 8.03 -1.34 22.50
N ASP A 267 7.06 -2.06 23.06
CA ASP A 267 7.28 -3.03 24.13
C ASP A 267 7.78 -4.36 23.52
N VAL A 268 9.10 -4.52 23.49
CA VAL A 268 9.76 -5.71 22.92
C VAL A 268 9.40 -6.99 23.68
N GLY A 269 9.19 -6.89 25.00
CA GLY A 269 8.81 -8.04 25.82
C GLY A 269 7.42 -8.55 25.44
N ALA A 270 6.45 -7.64 25.37
CA ALA A 270 5.09 -7.96 24.96
C ALA A 270 5.05 -8.49 23.51
N LEU A 271 5.80 -7.87 22.59
CA LEU A 271 5.91 -8.30 21.20
C LEU A 271 6.47 -9.73 21.08
N ALA A 272 7.50 -10.07 21.86
CA ALA A 272 8.11 -11.40 21.85
C ALA A 272 7.18 -12.50 22.40
N THR A 273 6.24 -12.14 23.27
CA THR A 273 5.25 -13.07 23.84
C THR A 273 3.94 -13.16 23.05
N ALA A 274 3.80 -12.38 21.97
CA ALA A 274 2.59 -12.39 21.16
C ALA A 274 2.41 -13.74 20.45
N PRO A 275 1.16 -14.23 20.25
CA PRO A 275 0.89 -15.51 19.60
C PRO A 275 1.48 -15.60 18.18
N GLU A 276 1.44 -14.49 17.44
CA GLU A 276 1.96 -14.38 16.08
C GLU A 276 2.82 -13.10 15.93
N PRO A 277 4.13 -13.17 16.23
CA PRO A 277 4.98 -11.98 16.22
C PRO A 277 5.33 -11.50 14.81
N ALA A 278 5.41 -12.41 13.82
CA ALA A 278 5.87 -12.04 12.47
C ALA A 278 4.94 -11.03 11.74
N PRO A 279 3.60 -11.16 11.77
CA PRO A 279 2.69 -10.14 11.24
C PRO A 279 2.82 -8.80 11.97
N LEU A 280 3.04 -8.82 13.29
CA LEU A 280 3.19 -7.60 14.10
C LEU A 280 4.50 -6.86 13.79
N VAL A 281 5.60 -7.58 13.55
CA VAL A 281 6.87 -6.97 13.10
C VAL A 281 6.72 -6.30 11.74
N ARG A 282 5.95 -6.90 10.82
CA ARG A 282 5.64 -6.26 9.53
C ARG A 282 4.80 -5.00 9.71
N ALA A 283 3.74 -5.06 10.54
CA ALA A 283 2.92 -3.88 10.84
C ALA A 283 3.75 -2.75 11.47
N LEU A 284 4.68 -3.08 12.37
CA LEU A 284 5.64 -2.12 12.93
C LEU A 284 6.52 -1.47 11.87
N ALA A 285 7.05 -2.26 10.92
CA ALA A 285 7.88 -1.75 9.85
C ALA A 285 7.09 -0.83 8.90
N THR A 286 5.81 -1.13 8.63
CA THR A 286 4.94 -0.29 7.80
C THR A 286 4.57 1.04 8.48
N GLU A 287 4.50 1.07 9.82
CA GLU A 287 4.17 2.28 10.59
C GLU A 287 5.34 3.27 10.78
N ALA A 288 6.59 2.82 10.62
CA ALA A 288 7.81 3.60 10.89
C ALA A 288 8.23 4.54 9.72
#